data_AF-A0A6F8Y525-F1
#
_entry.id   AF-A0A6F8Y525-F1
#
_cell.length_a   1.000
_cell.length_b   1.000
_cell.length_c   1.000
_cell.angle_alpha   90.00
_cell.angle_beta   90.00
_cell.angle_gamma   90.00
#
_symmetry.space_group_name_H-M   'P 1'
#
loop_
_entity.id
_entity.type
_entity.pdbx_description
1 polymer ?
#
loop_
_entity_poly.entity_id
_entity_poly.type
_entity_poly.pdbx_seq_one_letter_code
_entity_poly.pdbx_strand_id
1 'polypeptide(L)' 'MIKVLEAKVMPDLRRGRFPDKKAVQTVAQVVHAVARELET' A
#
# COMPACT_ATOMS: atom_id res chain seq x y z
N MET A 1 -9.62 -5.02 -2.41
CA MET A 1 -8.55 -4.97 -1.39
C MET A 1 -7.33 -5.73 -1.89
N ILE A 2 -6.17 -5.09 -1.91
CA ILE A 2 -4.92 -5.74 -2.31
C ILE A 2 -4.37 -6.48 -1.08
N LYS A 3 -4.66 -7.79 -0.99
CA LYS A 3 -4.33 -8.64 0.17
C LYS A 3 -2.85 -8.62 0.56
N VAL A 4 -1.95 -8.47 -0.41
CA VAL A 4 -0.50 -8.41 -0.17
C VAL A 4 -0.09 -7.13 0.55
N LEU A 5 -0.67 -5.98 0.17
CA LEU A 5 -0.40 -4.71 0.85
C LEU A 5 -0.99 -4.71 2.24
N GLU A 6 -2.20 -5.27 2.39
CA GLU A 6 -2.86 -5.40 3.68
C GLU A 6 -2.00 -6.16 4.70
N ALA A 7 -1.47 -7.33 4.32
CA ALA A 7 -0.62 -8.13 5.19
C ALA A 7 0.68 -7.44 5.61
N LYS A 8 1.23 -6.57 4.76
CA LYS A 8 2.50 -5.86 5.02
C LYS A 8 2.32 -4.54 5.76
N VAL A 9 1.22 -3.83 5.54
CA VAL A 9 1.03 -2.43 5.97
C VAL A 9 0.09 -2.33 7.18
N MET A 10 -0.95 -3.14 7.25
CA MET A 10 -1.90 -3.11 8.38
C MET A 10 -1.27 -3.39 9.74
N PRO A 11 -0.25 -4.26 9.90
CA PRO A 11 0.33 -4.50 11.22
C PRO A 11 0.93 -3.25 11.86
N ASP A 12 1.53 -2.35 11.07
CA ASP A 12 2.10 -1.12 11.59
C ASP A 12 1.03 -0.05 11.81
N LEU A 13 0.11 0.12 10.85
CA LEU A 13 -1.00 1.06 10.98
C LEU A 13 -1.90 0.73 12.19
N ARG A 14 -2.21 -0.55 12.42
CA ARG A 14 -2.99 -1.00 13.58
C ARG A 14 -2.29 -0.74 14.92
N ARG A 15 -0.97 -0.58 14.91
CA ARG A 15 -0.17 -0.23 16.09
C ARG A 15 0.05 1.29 16.20
N GLY A 16 -0.63 2.09 15.37
CA GLY A 16 -0.47 3.54 15.31
C GLY A 16 0.90 3.99 14.79
N ARG A 17 1.65 3.09 14.15
CA ARG A 17 2.97 3.41 13.59
C ARG A 17 2.88 3.68 12.10
N PHE A 18 3.70 4.62 11.65
CA PHE A 18 3.90 4.82 10.25
C PHE A 18 4.70 3.64 9.65
N PRO A 19 4.26 3.04 8.52
CA PRO A 19 5.02 2.00 7.85
C PRO A 19 6.40 2.51 7.41
N ASP A 20 7.36 1.60 7.22
CA ASP A 20 8.67 2.00 6.72
C ASP A 20 8.60 2.63 5.31
N LYS A 21 9.65 3.38 4.93
CA LYS A 21 9.70 4.07 3.62
C LYS A 21 9.50 3.13 2.43
N LYS A 22 9.98 1.89 2.54
CA LYS A 22 9.88 0.88 1.47
C LYS A 22 8.44 0.41 1.30
N ALA A 23 7.73 0.18 2.39
CA ALA A 23 6.31 -0.15 2.40
C ALA A 23 5.48 0.97 1.79
N VAL A 24 5.74 2.23 2.16
CA VAL A 24 5.05 3.40 1.59
C VAL A 24 5.28 3.52 0.09
N GLN A 25 6.53 3.39 -0.37
CA GLN A 25 6.85 3.44 -1.81
C GLN A 25 6.13 2.34 -2.60
N THR A 26 6.11 1.12 -2.05
CA THR A 26 5.43 -0.03 -2.67
C THR A 26 3.92 0.23 -2.79
N VAL A 27 3.29 0.75 -1.73
CA VAL A 27 1.87 1.10 -1.75
C VAL A 27 1.60 2.16 -2.82
N ALA A 28 2.40 3.22 -2.87
CA ALA A 28 2.23 4.30 -3.85
C ALA A 28 2.33 3.79 -5.29
N GLN A 29 3.31 2.93 -5.58
CA GLN A 29 3.48 2.32 -6.91
C GLN A 29 2.26 1.50 -7.33
N VAL A 30 1.76 0.67 -6.42
CA VAL A 30 0.59 -0.18 -6.72
C VAL A 30 -0.67 0.67 -6.88
N VAL A 31 -0.90 1.66 -6.03
CA VAL A 31 -2.06 2.57 -6.16
C VAL A 31 -2.02 3.32 -7.49
N HIS A 32 -0.86 3.85 -7.89
CA HIS A 32 -0.71 4.52 -9.19
C HIS A 32 -0.88 3.56 -10.37
N ALA A 33 -0.40 2.32 -10.27
CA ALA A 33 -0.59 1.32 -11.32
C ALA A 33 -2.07 0.97 -11.49
N VAL A 34 -2.78 0.73 -10.38
CA VAL A 34 -4.23 0.46 -10.40
C VAL A 34 -5.00 1.67 -10.93
N ALA A 35 -4.66 2.89 -10.52
CA ALA A 35 -5.32 4.10 -11.03
C ALA A 35 -5.19 4.22 -12.56
N ARG A 36 -3.99 3.99 -13.10
CA ARG A 36 -3.77 3.97 -14.56
C ARG A 36 -4.58 2.90 -15.28
N GLU A 37 -4.74 1.73 -14.68
CA GLU A 37 -5.57 0.65 -15.25
C GLU A 37 -7.07 0.96 -15.19
N LEU A 38 -7.52 1.85 -14.29
CA LEU A 38 -8.93 2.21 -14.13
C LEU A 38 -9.36 3.43 -14.97
N GLU A 39 -8.41 4.20 -15.53
CA GLU A 39 -8.67 5.35 -16.39
C GLU A 39 -8.92 4.97 -17.88
N THR A 40 -9.03 3.67 -18.18
CA THR A 40 -9.37 3.11 -19.51
C THR A 40 -10.87 3.00 -19.73
#